data_AF-A0A3S1CER6-F1
#
_entry.id   AF-A0A3S1CER6-F1
#
_cell.length_a   1.000
_cell.length_b   1.000
_cell.length_c   1.000
_cell.angle_alpha   90.00
_cell.angle_beta   90.00
_cell.angle_gamma   90.00
#
_symmetry.space_group_name_H-M   'P 1'
#
loop_
_entity.id
_entity.type
_entity.pdbx_description
1 polymer ?
#
loop_
_entity_poly.entity_id
_entity_poly.type
_entity_poly.pdbx_seq_one_letter_code
_entity_poly.pdbx_strand_id
1 'polypeptide(L)'
;MGGGFFLSRALDKSQENQIVEDTERYREVRTKLWLDKSQIKHFPTEIPVDATGVRFVYSPGYMQGGNVLQLRMKQPQSKIATLVKQYRQTAKYKFRGGDTNEHINKPNGVPTTFFHTSDDTTDKSFPFNYEILVLGADDKGSKDFQWNHGDSYGVAINPQSSEIIYWAEAW
;
A
#
# COMPACT_ATOMS: atom_id res chain seq x y z
N MET A 1 -37.41 -39.91 4.69
CA MET A 1 -37.21 -39.00 3.54
C MET A 1 -36.47 -37.79 4.06
N GLY A 2 -35.17 -37.69 3.77
CA GLY A 2 -34.31 -36.59 4.21
C GLY A 2 -34.54 -35.35 3.34
N GLY A 3 -34.61 -34.19 3.98
CA GLY A 3 -34.60 -32.89 3.32
C GLY A 3 -33.47 -32.06 3.91
N GLY A 4 -32.30 -32.12 3.28
CA GLY A 4 -31.17 -31.28 3.61
C GLY A 4 -31.47 -29.85 3.21
N PHE A 5 -31.55 -28.94 4.19
CA PHE A 5 -31.53 -27.51 3.92
C PHE A 5 -30.08 -27.09 3.64
N PHE A 6 -29.79 -26.89 2.37
CA PHE A 6 -28.59 -26.18 1.95
C PHE A 6 -28.76 -24.69 2.29
N LEU A 7 -28.22 -24.28 3.43
CA LEU A 7 -27.93 -22.88 3.71
C LEU A 7 -26.75 -22.46 2.85
N SER A 8 -27.02 -22.10 1.59
CA SER A 8 -26.10 -21.28 0.82
C SER A 8 -25.92 -19.97 1.59
N ARG A 9 -24.76 -19.79 2.23
CA ARG A 9 -24.31 -18.48 2.69
C ARG A 9 -24.22 -17.61 1.44
N ALA A 10 -25.24 -16.80 1.21
CA ALA A 10 -25.10 -15.58 0.44
C ALA A 10 -24.00 -14.79 1.14
N LEU A 11 -22.80 -14.77 0.55
CA LEU A 11 -21.77 -13.83 0.91
C LEU A 11 -22.37 -12.45 0.69
N ASP A 12 -22.58 -11.75 1.79
CA ASP A 12 -23.21 -10.46 1.82
C ASP A 12 -22.36 -9.48 1.00
N LYS A 13 -22.89 -9.00 -0.13
CA LYS A 13 -22.23 -8.00 -1.00
C LYS A 13 -21.87 -6.71 -0.25
N SER A 14 -22.40 -6.53 0.96
CA SER A 14 -22.05 -5.43 1.86
C SER A 14 -20.59 -5.44 2.33
N GLN A 15 -19.90 -6.59 2.31
CA GLN A 15 -18.50 -6.71 2.74
C GLN A 15 -17.47 -6.43 1.62
N GLU A 16 -17.87 -6.42 0.35
CA GLU A 16 -16.95 -6.19 -0.78
C GLU A 16 -16.42 -4.74 -0.82
N ASN A 17 -17.09 -3.81 -0.12
CA ASN A 17 -16.77 -2.37 -0.16
C ASN A 17 -16.26 -1.81 1.18
N GLN A 18 -15.86 -2.67 2.13
CA GLN A 18 -15.40 -2.22 3.44
C GLN A 18 -13.87 -2.07 3.47
N ILE A 19 -13.39 -1.03 4.16
CA ILE A 19 -11.98 -0.91 4.53
C ILE A 19 -11.61 -2.10 5.42
N VAL A 20 -10.52 -2.77 5.09
CA VAL A 20 -10.00 -3.93 5.81
C VAL A 20 -8.71 -3.54 6.50
N GLU A 21 -8.72 -3.56 7.83
CA GLU A 21 -7.53 -3.27 8.66
C GLU A 21 -6.98 -4.51 9.38
N ASP A 22 -7.73 -5.62 9.34
CA ASP A 22 -7.37 -6.88 9.96
C ASP A 22 -6.15 -7.52 9.25
N THR A 23 -5.07 -7.70 9.99
CA THR A 23 -3.82 -8.27 9.48
C THR A 23 -3.95 -9.74 9.11
N GLU A 24 -4.91 -10.49 9.69
CA GLU A 24 -5.18 -11.88 9.33
C GLU A 24 -5.70 -12.00 7.88
N ARG A 25 -6.32 -10.93 7.38
CA ARG A 25 -6.82 -10.84 6.01
C ARG A 25 -5.77 -10.41 4.99
N TYR A 26 -4.55 -10.11 5.42
CA TYR A 26 -3.46 -9.69 4.53
C TYR A 26 -3.27 -10.65 3.35
N ARG A 27 -3.19 -11.96 3.65
CA ARG A 27 -2.97 -12.99 2.64
C ARG A 27 -4.11 -13.05 1.65
N GLU A 28 -5.36 -12.97 2.14
CA GLU A 28 -6.55 -12.94 1.31
C GLU A 28 -6.52 -11.73 0.36
N VAL A 29 -6.26 -10.52 0.89
CA VAL A 29 -6.22 -9.30 0.08
C VAL A 29 -5.14 -9.39 -1.00
N ARG A 30 -3.91 -9.74 -0.60
CA ARG A 30 -2.76 -9.84 -1.52
C ARG A 30 -3.01 -10.87 -2.62
N THR A 31 -3.62 -12.02 -2.28
CA THR A 31 -3.77 -13.14 -3.23
C THR A 31 -5.04 -13.06 -4.06
N LYS A 32 -6.15 -12.55 -3.52
CA LYS A 32 -7.46 -12.59 -4.17
C LYS A 32 -8.01 -11.21 -4.53
N LEU A 33 -7.91 -10.22 -3.64
CA LEU A 33 -8.65 -8.97 -3.80
C LEU A 33 -7.91 -7.92 -4.65
N TRP A 34 -6.59 -7.80 -4.52
CA TRP A 34 -5.82 -6.89 -5.39
C TRP A 34 -5.69 -7.48 -6.79
N LEU A 35 -6.23 -6.81 -7.82
CA LEU A 35 -6.34 -7.39 -9.16
C LEU A 35 -5.00 -7.48 -9.89
N ASP A 36 -4.25 -6.38 -9.97
CA ASP A 36 -2.98 -6.34 -10.68
C ASP A 36 -1.82 -6.82 -9.80
N LYS A 37 -1.45 -8.09 -9.96
CA LYS A 37 -0.36 -8.70 -9.20
C LYS A 37 1.00 -8.09 -9.50
N SER A 38 1.19 -7.40 -10.62
CA SER A 38 2.46 -6.76 -10.97
C SER A 38 2.80 -5.59 -10.03
N GLN A 39 1.78 -4.86 -9.59
CA GLN A 39 1.87 -3.71 -8.68
C GLN A 39 2.20 -4.10 -7.24
N ILE A 40 2.01 -5.37 -6.86
CA ILE A 40 2.21 -5.84 -5.47
C ILE A 40 3.29 -6.92 -5.36
N LYS A 41 4.13 -7.10 -6.38
CA LYS A 41 5.24 -8.07 -6.34
C LYS A 41 6.25 -7.78 -5.24
N HIS A 42 6.42 -6.51 -4.86
CA HIS A 42 7.32 -6.08 -3.79
C HIS A 42 6.77 -6.34 -2.39
N PHE A 43 5.47 -6.60 -2.24
CA PHE A 43 4.89 -7.00 -0.97
C PHE A 43 5.36 -8.41 -0.59
N PRO A 44 5.69 -8.67 0.70
CA PRO A 44 6.04 -10.00 1.15
C PRO A 44 4.88 -10.97 0.92
N THR A 45 5.13 -12.25 0.66
CA THR A 45 4.02 -13.20 0.41
C THR A 45 3.17 -13.44 1.65
N GLU A 46 3.80 -13.43 2.82
CA GLU A 46 3.21 -13.56 4.15
C GLU A 46 3.84 -12.49 5.05
N ILE A 47 3.14 -12.09 6.12
CA ILE A 47 3.75 -11.24 7.15
C ILE A 47 4.89 -12.04 7.79
N PRO A 48 6.14 -11.52 7.80
CA PRO A 48 7.28 -12.21 8.41
C PRO A 48 7.03 -12.52 9.89
N VAL A 49 7.41 -13.71 10.34
CA VAL A 49 7.21 -14.16 11.74
C VAL A 49 7.93 -13.29 12.78
N ASP A 50 8.98 -12.60 12.36
CA ASP A 50 9.77 -11.69 13.18
C ASP A 50 9.37 -10.21 12.99
N ALA A 51 8.26 -9.96 12.29
CA ALA A 51 7.69 -8.63 12.17
C ALA A 51 6.98 -8.21 13.46
N THR A 52 7.13 -6.94 13.84
CA THR A 52 6.43 -6.36 14.99
C THR A 52 5.74 -5.05 14.58
N GLY A 53 4.80 -4.58 15.41
CA GLY A 53 4.08 -3.33 15.13
C GLY A 53 3.33 -3.35 13.81
N VAL A 54 2.79 -4.52 13.42
CA VAL A 54 2.14 -4.69 12.12
C VAL A 54 0.84 -3.88 12.08
N ARG A 55 0.66 -3.13 11.00
CA ARG A 55 -0.58 -2.43 10.64
C ARG A 55 -0.87 -2.70 9.18
N PHE A 56 -2.13 -2.88 8.86
CA PHE A 56 -2.57 -3.20 7.52
C PHE A 56 -3.79 -2.35 7.18
N VAL A 57 -3.87 -1.89 5.94
CA VAL A 57 -5.04 -1.21 5.39
C VAL A 57 -5.23 -1.69 3.95
N TYR A 58 -6.44 -2.11 3.63
CA TYR A 58 -6.92 -2.26 2.27
C TYR A 58 -8.24 -1.52 2.13
N SER A 59 -8.31 -0.57 1.21
CA SER A 59 -9.54 0.11 0.85
C SER A 59 -9.87 -0.21 -0.60
N PRO A 60 -10.93 -1.00 -0.89
CA PRO A 60 -11.48 -1.07 -2.23
C PRO A 60 -12.02 0.32 -2.60
N GLY A 61 -11.64 0.84 -3.77
CA GLY A 61 -11.96 2.19 -4.21
C GLY A 61 -13.48 2.42 -4.26
N TYR A 62 -13.98 3.37 -3.49
CA TYR A 62 -15.37 3.81 -3.50
C TYR A 62 -15.43 5.33 -3.71
N MET A 63 -16.40 5.79 -4.50
CA MET A 63 -16.73 7.21 -4.76
C MET A 63 -15.51 8.10 -5.05
N GLN A 64 -14.92 7.95 -6.24
CA GLN A 64 -13.80 8.75 -6.76
C GLN A 64 -12.45 8.58 -6.04
N GLY A 65 -12.38 7.77 -4.98
CA GLY A 65 -11.13 7.35 -4.35
C GLY A 65 -10.54 6.10 -5.01
N GLY A 66 -9.22 6.08 -5.22
CA GLY A 66 -8.51 4.90 -5.71
C GLY A 66 -8.49 3.74 -4.70
N ASN A 67 -8.14 2.56 -5.19
CA ASN A 67 -7.82 1.41 -4.36
C ASN A 67 -6.53 1.67 -3.58
N VAL A 68 -6.53 1.36 -2.29
CA VAL A 68 -5.35 1.51 -1.43
C VAL A 68 -4.99 0.16 -0.84
N LEU A 69 -3.70 -0.17 -0.85
CA LEU A 69 -3.13 -1.28 -0.10
C LEU A 69 -1.88 -0.78 0.63
N GLN A 70 -1.87 -0.85 1.96
CA GLN A 70 -0.70 -0.59 2.79
C GLN A 70 -0.44 -1.69 3.81
N LEU A 71 0.82 -2.09 3.93
CA LEU A 71 1.31 -2.94 5.02
C LEU A 71 2.50 -2.25 5.68
N ARG A 72 2.35 -1.86 6.94
CA ARG A 72 3.39 -1.30 7.79
C ARG A 72 3.86 -2.35 8.78
N MET A 73 5.17 -2.44 8.96
CA MET A 73 5.77 -3.32 9.97
C MET A 73 7.19 -2.90 10.32
N LYS A 74 7.64 -3.34 11.49
CA LYS A 74 9.04 -3.31 11.89
C LYS A 74 9.69 -4.66 11.68
N GLN A 75 10.96 -4.66 11.28
CA GLN A 75 11.78 -5.87 11.10
C GLN A 75 13.16 -5.69 11.73
N PRO A 76 13.95 -6.77 11.93
CA PRO A 76 15.33 -6.64 12.39
C PRO A 76 16.12 -5.64 11.55
N GLN A 77 16.95 -4.82 12.22
CA GLN A 77 17.74 -3.76 11.59
C GLN A 77 18.57 -4.26 10.39
N SER A 78 19.11 -5.48 10.47
CA SER A 78 19.86 -6.12 9.38
C SER A 78 19.01 -6.36 8.13
N LYS A 79 17.73 -6.76 8.29
CA LYS A 79 16.79 -6.90 7.17
C LYS A 79 16.42 -5.54 6.58
N ILE A 80 16.12 -4.55 7.43
CA ILE A 80 15.81 -3.19 6.98
C ILE A 80 17.00 -2.59 6.21
N ALA A 81 18.23 -2.75 6.68
CA ALA A 81 19.41 -2.27 5.98
C ALA A 81 19.54 -2.89 4.57
N THR A 82 19.28 -4.19 4.43
CA THR A 82 19.23 -4.87 3.13
C THR A 82 18.12 -4.32 2.24
N LEU A 83 16.91 -4.15 2.78
CA LEU A 83 15.76 -3.62 2.03
C LEU A 83 16.00 -2.18 1.57
N VAL A 84 16.59 -1.32 2.41
CA VAL A 84 16.99 0.04 2.03
C VAL A 84 17.95 0.02 0.85
N LYS A 85 18.99 -0.83 0.91
CA LYS A 85 19.96 -0.95 -0.20
C LYS A 85 19.26 -1.39 -1.49
N GLN A 86 18.43 -2.42 -1.41
CA GLN A 86 17.69 -2.98 -2.55
C GLN A 86 16.76 -1.93 -3.18
N TYR A 87 15.93 -1.27 -2.38
CA TYR A 87 14.93 -0.35 -2.90
C TYR A 87 15.52 0.98 -3.36
N ARG A 88 16.60 1.47 -2.73
CA ARG A 88 17.33 2.63 -3.27
C ARG A 88 17.92 2.34 -4.65
N GLN A 89 18.31 1.10 -4.95
CA GLN A 89 18.85 0.72 -6.25
C GLN A 89 17.78 0.57 -7.33
N THR A 90 16.57 0.13 -6.95
CA THR A 90 15.51 -0.24 -7.89
C THR A 90 14.43 0.82 -8.05
N ALA A 91 14.31 1.77 -7.12
CA ALA A 91 13.32 2.83 -7.19
C ALA A 91 13.58 3.78 -8.36
N LYS A 92 12.52 4.05 -9.12
CA LYS A 92 12.47 5.00 -10.22
C LYS A 92 12.41 6.45 -9.72
N TYR A 93 11.70 6.68 -8.62
CA TYR A 93 11.58 7.99 -7.98
C TYR A 93 11.85 7.90 -6.48
N LYS A 94 12.38 8.98 -5.91
CA LYS A 94 12.81 9.04 -4.51
C LYS A 94 12.40 10.36 -3.90
N PHE A 95 11.71 10.29 -2.78
CA PHE A 95 11.33 11.44 -1.97
C PHE A 95 11.68 11.21 -0.49
N ARG A 96 11.46 12.24 0.34
CA ARG A 96 11.62 12.18 1.79
C ARG A 96 10.42 12.82 2.46
N GLY A 97 9.82 12.08 3.40
CA GLY A 97 8.56 12.48 4.05
C GLY A 97 7.46 12.83 3.05
N GLY A 98 6.50 13.64 3.50
CA GLY A 98 5.41 14.19 2.69
C GLY A 98 4.36 13.16 2.29
N ASP A 99 3.46 13.56 1.41
CA ASP A 99 2.38 12.73 0.88
C ASP A 99 2.26 12.83 -0.65
N THR A 100 1.25 12.18 -1.22
CA THR A 100 1.00 12.21 -2.67
C THR A 100 0.76 13.62 -3.22
N ASN A 101 0.09 14.51 -2.46
CA ASN A 101 -0.19 15.88 -2.88
C ASN A 101 1.09 16.71 -2.92
N GLU A 102 2.00 16.50 -1.98
CA GLU A 102 3.31 17.15 -2.01
C GLU A 102 4.19 16.63 -3.14
N HIS A 103 4.19 15.31 -3.37
CA HIS A 103 5.08 14.67 -4.34
C HIS A 103 4.72 14.96 -5.79
N ILE A 104 3.43 14.94 -6.12
CA ILE A 104 2.95 15.22 -7.49
C ILE A 104 3.25 16.65 -7.93
N ASN A 105 3.31 17.60 -6.99
CA ASN A 105 3.58 19.02 -7.25
C ASN A 105 5.08 19.36 -7.38
N LYS A 106 5.98 18.38 -7.24
CA LYS A 106 7.42 18.58 -7.48
C LYS A 106 7.74 18.49 -8.98
N PRO A 107 8.88 19.05 -9.45
CA PRO A 107 9.32 18.86 -10.84
C PRO A 107 9.49 17.38 -11.16
N ASN A 108 8.83 16.90 -12.22
CA ASN A 108 8.73 15.47 -12.57
C ASN A 108 8.17 14.61 -11.43
N GLY A 109 7.30 15.20 -10.61
CA GLY A 109 6.59 14.56 -9.52
C GLY A 109 5.71 13.43 -10.03
N VAL A 110 5.58 12.40 -9.20
CA VAL A 110 4.67 11.28 -9.44
C VAL A 110 3.79 11.12 -8.20
N PRO A 111 2.54 10.66 -8.35
CA PRO A 111 1.71 10.31 -7.22
C PRO A 111 2.37 9.18 -6.43
N THR A 112 2.21 9.25 -5.12
CA THR A 112 2.75 8.26 -4.18
C THR A 112 1.59 7.70 -3.36
N THR A 113 1.59 7.89 -2.05
CA THR A 113 0.54 7.41 -1.14
C THR A 113 0.45 8.35 0.04
N PHE A 114 -0.71 8.36 0.71
CA PHE A 114 -0.84 8.92 2.06
C PHE A 114 -0.40 7.89 3.10
N PHE A 115 -0.06 8.29 4.31
CA PHE A 115 0.31 7.40 5.41
C PHE A 115 -0.93 6.78 6.07
N HIS A 116 -1.65 5.94 5.33
CA HIS A 116 -2.92 5.32 5.76
C HIS A 116 -2.79 4.48 7.03
N THR A 117 -1.62 3.88 7.26
CA THR A 117 -1.28 3.10 8.47
C THR A 117 -0.65 3.92 9.61
N SER A 118 -0.73 5.25 9.54
CA SER A 118 -0.32 6.16 10.63
C SER A 118 -1.25 6.05 11.83
N ASP A 119 -0.67 6.14 13.03
CA ASP A 119 -1.44 6.28 14.28
C ASP A 119 -2.04 7.71 14.41
N ASP A 120 -1.57 8.67 13.61
CA ASP A 120 -2.17 10.00 13.47
C ASP A 120 -3.38 9.94 12.51
N THR A 121 -4.53 10.43 12.99
CA THR A 121 -5.78 10.46 12.21
C THR A 121 -6.01 11.79 11.50
N THR A 122 -5.20 12.82 11.82
CA THR A 122 -5.33 14.19 11.34
C THR A 122 -4.33 14.53 10.24
N ASP A 123 -3.09 14.06 10.38
CA ASP A 123 -2.04 14.22 9.38
C ASP A 123 -1.68 12.85 8.79
N LYS A 124 -1.85 12.73 7.48
CA LYS A 124 -1.52 11.53 6.70
C LYS A 124 -0.24 11.69 5.90
N SER A 125 0.64 12.61 6.29
CA SER A 125 1.97 12.78 5.69
C SER A 125 2.98 11.85 6.34
N PHE A 126 3.95 11.36 5.55
CA PHE A 126 5.09 10.67 6.12
C PHE A 126 6.04 11.68 6.79
N PRO A 127 6.56 11.40 7.99
CA PRO A 127 7.62 12.20 8.58
C PRO A 127 8.89 12.21 7.72
N PHE A 128 9.70 13.27 7.82
CA PHE A 128 10.88 13.48 6.96
C PHE A 128 11.96 12.37 7.05
N ASN A 129 11.95 11.57 8.11
CA ASN A 129 12.86 10.44 8.29
C ASN A 129 12.48 9.18 7.47
N TYR A 130 11.33 9.18 6.79
CA TYR A 130 11.00 8.15 5.81
C TYR A 130 11.57 8.51 4.43
N GLU A 131 12.21 7.54 3.81
CA GLU A 131 12.51 7.55 2.38
C GLU A 131 11.33 6.95 1.63
N ILE A 132 10.74 7.71 0.71
CA ILE A 132 9.65 7.26 -0.14
C ILE A 132 10.26 6.82 -1.47
N LEU A 133 10.23 5.53 -1.74
CA LEU A 133 10.91 4.87 -2.86
C LEU A 133 9.86 4.28 -3.78
N VAL A 134 9.60 4.96 -4.90
CA VAL A 134 8.58 4.59 -5.89
C VAL A 134 9.19 3.61 -6.89
N LEU A 135 8.59 2.42 -7.01
CA LEU A 135 9.07 1.35 -7.89
C LEU A 135 8.40 1.40 -9.26
N GLY A 136 7.15 1.85 -9.30
CA GLY A 136 6.39 2.11 -10.53
C GLY A 136 5.37 3.20 -10.30
N ALA A 137 5.11 3.97 -11.36
CA ALA A 137 4.05 4.95 -11.45
C ALA A 137 3.67 5.03 -12.93
N ASP A 138 2.44 4.62 -13.24
CA ASP A 138 1.94 4.55 -14.61
C ASP A 138 0.81 5.57 -14.77
N ASP A 139 1.09 6.61 -15.55
CA ASP A 139 0.11 7.64 -15.90
C ASP A 139 -0.83 7.08 -16.99
N LYS A 140 -2.12 6.96 -16.66
CA LYS A 140 -3.18 6.60 -17.61
C LYS A 140 -4.07 7.80 -17.98
N GLY A 141 -3.66 8.99 -17.56
CA GLY A 141 -4.33 10.25 -17.83
C GLY A 141 -4.04 10.78 -19.23
N SER A 142 -4.51 12.00 -19.47
CA SER A 142 -4.19 12.75 -20.70
C SER A 142 -3.16 13.83 -20.42
N LYS A 143 -2.62 14.46 -21.46
CA LYS A 143 -1.65 15.56 -21.30
C LYS A 143 -2.18 16.71 -20.43
N ASP A 144 -3.48 16.97 -20.49
CA ASP A 144 -4.15 18.04 -19.73
C ASP A 144 -4.60 17.58 -18.35
N PHE A 145 -4.63 16.26 -18.10
CA PHE A 145 -5.09 15.63 -16.86
C PHE A 145 -4.20 14.44 -16.51
N GLN A 146 -2.92 14.72 -16.29
CA GLN A 146 -1.95 13.72 -15.86
C GLN A 146 -2.39 13.09 -14.54
N TRP A 147 -2.07 11.81 -14.39
CA TRP A 147 -2.38 10.98 -13.22
C TRP A 147 -3.86 10.70 -13.00
N ASN A 148 -4.76 11.15 -13.88
CA ASN A 148 -6.14 10.67 -13.84
C ASN A 148 -6.16 9.17 -14.20
N HIS A 149 -6.77 8.35 -13.35
CA HIS A 149 -6.82 6.89 -13.49
C HIS A 149 -5.48 6.12 -13.53
N GLY A 150 -4.40 6.73 -13.06
CA GLY A 150 -3.09 6.08 -12.96
C GLY A 150 -2.97 5.08 -11.80
N ASP A 151 -1.76 4.56 -11.63
CA ASP A 151 -1.40 3.78 -10.46
C ASP A 151 0.04 4.07 -10.07
N SER A 152 0.37 3.82 -8.80
CA SER A 152 1.75 3.76 -8.38
C SER A 152 1.93 2.82 -7.20
N TYR A 153 3.18 2.39 -7.01
CA TYR A 153 3.51 1.44 -5.96
C TYR A 153 4.97 1.57 -5.53
N GLY A 154 5.22 1.22 -4.27
CA GLY A 154 6.57 1.23 -3.74
C GLY A 154 6.64 1.00 -2.25
N VAL A 155 7.66 1.59 -1.63
CA VAL A 155 7.91 1.47 -0.19
C VAL A 155 8.21 2.82 0.44
N ALA A 156 7.81 3.00 1.70
CA ALA A 156 8.33 4.04 2.57
C ALA A 156 9.17 3.36 3.66
N ILE A 157 10.42 3.78 3.86
CA ILE A 157 11.33 3.12 4.81
C ILE A 157 11.95 4.13 5.75
N ASN A 158 11.89 3.84 7.05
CA ASN A 158 12.60 4.57 8.09
C ASN A 158 13.67 3.65 8.70
N PRO A 159 14.94 3.77 8.27
CA PRO A 159 16.00 2.89 8.76
C PRO A 159 16.32 3.08 10.23
N GLN A 160 16.02 4.24 10.82
CA GLN A 160 16.31 4.55 12.22
C GLN A 160 15.33 3.84 13.16
N SER A 161 14.06 3.70 12.75
CA SER A 161 13.02 3.02 13.53
C SER A 161 12.83 1.55 13.14
N SER A 162 13.65 1.03 12.22
CA SER A 162 13.55 -0.33 11.69
C SER A 162 12.18 -0.60 11.03
N GLU A 163 11.59 0.41 10.40
CA GLU A 163 10.21 0.34 9.90
C GLU A 163 10.16 0.44 8.37
N ILE A 164 9.27 -0.37 7.78
CA ILE A 164 8.95 -0.34 6.36
C ILE A 164 7.44 -0.36 6.16
N ILE A 165 6.98 0.43 5.19
CA ILE A 165 5.62 0.43 4.68
C ILE A 165 5.69 0.03 3.21
N TYR A 166 4.96 -1.02 2.86
CA TYR A 166 4.70 -1.38 1.47
C TYR A 166 3.39 -0.74 1.06
N TRP A 167 3.35 -0.13 -0.11
CA TRP A 167 2.15 0.51 -0.61
C TRP A 167 1.93 0.22 -2.11
N ALA A 168 0.66 0.18 -2.49
CA ALA A 168 0.19 0.20 -3.86
C ALA A 168 -1.13 0.97 -3.89
N GLU A 169 -1.27 1.88 -4.85
CA GLU A 169 -2.49 2.66 -5.08
C GLU A 169 -2.85 2.65 -6.57
N ALA A 170 -4.15 2.55 -6.85
CA ALA A 170 -4.69 2.59 -8.21
C ALA A 170 -5.96 3.44 -8.23
N TRP A 171 -5.96 4.56 -8.95
CA TRP A 171 -7.03 5.55 -9.01
C TRP A 171 -7.74 5.55 -10.37
#